data_AF-C3X1M3-F1
#
_entry.id   AF-C3X1M3-F1
#
_cell.length_a   1.000
_cell.length_b   1.000
_cell.length_c   1.000
_cell.angle_alpha   90.00
_cell.angle_beta   90.00
_cell.angle_gamma   90.00
#
_symmetry.space_group_name_H-M   'P 1'
#
loop_
_entity.id
_entity.type
_entity.pdbx_description
1 polymer ?
#
loop_
_entity_poly.entity_id
_entity_poly.type
_entity_poly.pdbx_seq_one_letter_code
_entity_poly.pdbx_strand_id
1 'polypeptide(L)'
;MNHIRGSAYFRYAREIVFSHLEKCTAGRLIGLAESQGGLQSIRKGLPELIESDVEVFVQTVQAVFQDRILDIDFGYRMRPGVK
;
A
#
# COMPACT_ATOMS: atom_id res chain seq x y z
N MET A 1 -5.89 6.97 16.21
CA MET A 1 -4.93 7.23 17.30
C MET A 1 -5.52 6.97 18.69
N ASN A 2 -6.85 7.00 18.83
CA ASN A 2 -7.55 6.77 20.10
C ASN A 2 -7.27 5.41 20.73
N HIS A 3 -7.21 4.31 19.96
CA HIS A 3 -6.88 2.98 20.51
C HIS A 3 -5.43 2.87 21.03
N ILE A 4 -4.45 3.47 20.32
CA ILE A 4 -3.03 3.42 20.73
C ILE A 4 -2.80 4.25 22.00
N ARG A 5 -3.40 5.44 22.09
CA ARG A 5 -3.30 6.28 23.30
C ARG A 5 -4.14 5.73 24.44
N GLY A 6 -5.32 5.20 24.14
CA GLY A 6 -6.26 4.65 25.12
C GLY A 6 -5.84 3.32 25.71
N SER A 7 -4.88 2.60 25.09
CA SER A 7 -4.36 1.34 25.66
C SER A 7 -3.54 1.52 26.93
N ALA A 8 -3.13 2.76 27.26
CA ALA A 8 -2.21 3.10 28.36
C ALA A 8 -0.87 2.34 28.34
N TYR A 9 -0.56 1.59 27.29
CA TYR A 9 0.65 0.77 27.17
C TYR A 9 1.87 1.60 26.77
N PHE A 10 1.65 2.69 26.03
CA PHE A 10 2.71 3.56 25.53
C PHE A 10 2.72 4.87 26.33
N ARG A 11 3.86 5.24 26.91
CA ARG A 11 4.06 6.57 27.53
C ARG A 11 4.00 7.70 26.51
N TYR A 12 4.35 7.40 25.26
CA TYR A 12 4.34 8.36 24.17
C TYR A 12 3.81 7.73 22.89
N ALA A 13 2.91 8.43 22.19
CA ALA A 13 2.42 8.03 20.89
C ALA A 13 2.18 9.24 19.99
N ARG A 14 2.70 9.18 18.75
CA ARG A 14 2.50 10.23 17.74
C ARG A 14 2.12 9.64 16.40
N GLU A 15 1.47 10.48 15.60
CA GLU A 15 1.22 10.21 14.19
C GLU A 15 2.17 11.08 13.38
N ILE A 16 2.82 10.47 12.39
CA ILE A 16 3.75 11.13 11.48
C ILE A 16 3.24 10.85 10.07
N VAL A 17 3.04 11.91 9.29
CA VAL A 17 2.72 11.83 7.87
C VAL A 17 3.91 12.38 7.11
N PHE A 18 4.40 11.62 6.15
CA PHE A 18 5.55 11.99 5.34
C PHE A 18 5.40 11.38 3.95
N SER A 19 6.04 12.00 2.97
CA SER A 19 6.26 11.38 1.67
C SER A 19 7.66 10.77 1.63
N HIS A 20 7.81 9.67 0.90
CA HIS A 20 9.08 8.99 0.75
C HIS A 20 9.27 8.57 -0.70
N LEU A 21 10.33 9.11 -1.31
CA LEU A 21 10.75 8.75 -2.65
C LEU A 21 11.45 7.39 -2.61
N GLU A 22 10.89 6.42 -3.32
CA GLU A 22 11.42 5.06 -3.38
C GLU A 22 11.66 4.61 -4.82
N LYS A 23 12.78 3.91 -5.01
CA LYS A 23 13.04 3.13 -6.22
C LYS A 23 12.07 1.95 -6.29
N CYS A 24 11.23 1.95 -7.31
CA CYS A 24 10.16 0.97 -7.48
C CYS A 24 10.32 0.22 -8.79
N THR A 25 10.03 -1.08 -8.77
CA THR A 25 9.87 -1.93 -9.97
C THR A 25 8.38 -2.14 -10.23
N ALA A 26 8.03 -2.55 -11.45
CA ALA A 26 6.65 -2.92 -11.79
C ALA A 26 6.08 -3.94 -10.79
N GLY A 27 6.85 -5.00 -10.51
CA GLY A 27 6.45 -6.05 -9.57
C GLY A 27 6.23 -5.55 -8.15
N ARG A 28 7.04 -4.59 -7.67
CA ARG A 28 6.84 -3.98 -6.34
C ARG A 28 5.54 -3.18 -6.30
N LEU A 29 5.25 -2.37 -7.32
CA LEU A 29 4.02 -1.58 -7.37
C LEU A 29 2.78 -2.48 -7.47
N ILE A 30 2.84 -3.53 -8.30
CA ILE A 30 1.77 -4.52 -8.43
C ILE A 30 1.54 -5.21 -7.08
N GLY A 31 2.59 -5.72 -6.43
CA GLY A 31 2.46 -6.37 -5.13
C GLY A 31 1.88 -5.46 -4.05
N LEU A 32 2.21 -4.16 -4.05
CA LEU A 32 1.61 -3.18 -3.15
C LEU A 32 0.10 -3.02 -3.39
N ALA A 33 -0.32 -2.94 -4.65
CA ALA A 33 -1.73 -2.87 -5.02
C ALA A 33 -2.48 -4.16 -4.65
N GLU A 34 -1.88 -5.32 -4.92
CA GLU A 34 -2.46 -6.63 -4.57
C GLU A 34 -2.58 -6.84 -3.05
N SER A 35 -1.68 -6.25 -2.26
CA SER A 35 -1.74 -6.36 -0.79
C SER A 35 -2.90 -5.59 -0.16
N GLN A 36 -3.61 -4.75 -0.92
CA GLN A 36 -4.70 -3.95 -0.39
C GLN A 36 -5.89 -4.82 0.02
N GLY A 37 -6.29 -4.71 1.29
CA GLY A 37 -7.36 -5.52 1.87
C GLY A 37 -8.70 -5.39 1.14
N GLY A 38 -9.01 -4.21 0.58
CA GLY A 38 -10.22 -4.00 -0.22
C GLY A 38 -10.26 -4.86 -1.48
N LEU A 39 -9.16 -4.87 -2.26
CA LEU A 39 -9.02 -5.71 -3.44
C LEU A 39 -9.13 -7.19 -3.07
N GLN A 40 -8.41 -7.63 -2.03
CA GLN A 40 -8.46 -9.01 -1.54
C GLN A 40 -9.86 -9.42 -1.04
N SER A 41 -10.65 -8.48 -0.52
CA SER A 41 -12.01 -8.76 -0.05
C SER A 41 -12.96 -9.01 -1.21
N ILE A 42 -12.89 -8.19 -2.27
CA ILE A 42 -13.69 -8.39 -3.49
C ILE A 42 -13.27 -9.69 -4.16
N ARG A 43 -11.97 -9.91 -4.33
CA ARG A 43 -11.41 -11.09 -5.00
C ARG A 43 -11.81 -12.42 -4.34
N LYS A 44 -12.01 -12.43 -3.02
CA LYS A 44 -12.49 -13.61 -2.28
C LYS A 44 -14.01 -13.83 -2.37
N GLY A 45 -14.78 -12.77 -2.58
CA GLY A 45 -16.25 -12.82 -2.56
C GLY A 45 -16.88 -12.87 -3.95
N LEU A 46 -16.41 -12.01 -4.85
CA LEU A 46 -16.95 -11.72 -6.18
C LEU A 46 -15.78 -11.43 -7.16
N PRO A 47 -14.89 -12.40 -7.41
CA PRO A 47 -13.70 -12.20 -8.25
C PRO A 47 -14.02 -11.68 -9.67
N GLU A 48 -15.14 -12.12 -10.24
CA GLU A 48 -15.60 -11.71 -11.56
C GLU A 48 -15.83 -10.20 -11.70
N LEU A 49 -15.98 -9.47 -10.60
CA LEU A 49 -16.15 -8.02 -10.60
C LEU A 49 -14.83 -7.25 -10.74
N ILE A 50 -13.67 -7.89 -10.59
CA ILE A 50 -12.40 -7.17 -10.47
C ILE A 50 -11.22 -7.79 -11.21
N GLU A 51 -11.23 -9.09 -11.51
CA GLU A 51 -10.06 -9.77 -12.11
C GLU A 51 -9.67 -9.19 -13.48
N SER A 52 -10.63 -8.83 -14.34
CA SER A 52 -10.33 -8.19 -15.63
C SER A 52 -9.64 -6.83 -15.46
N ASP A 53 -10.08 -6.03 -14.49
CA ASP A 53 -9.49 -4.72 -14.21
C ASP A 53 -8.10 -4.87 -13.59
N VAL A 54 -7.88 -5.90 -12.76
CA VAL A 54 -6.57 -6.24 -12.22
C VAL A 54 -5.60 -6.65 -13.33
N GLU A 55 -6.03 -7.47 -14.29
CA GLU A 55 -5.22 -7.84 -15.44
C GLU A 55 -4.82 -6.62 -16.27
N VAL A 56 -5.77 -5.73 -16.58
CA VAL A 56 -5.50 -4.47 -17.29
C VAL A 56 -4.54 -3.58 -16.51
N PHE A 57 -4.71 -3.49 -15.18
CA PHE A 57 -3.79 -2.76 -14.33
C PHE A 57 -2.36 -3.32 -14.39
N VAL A 58 -2.21 -4.65 -14.27
CA VAL A 58 -0.90 -5.32 -14.33
C VAL A 58 -0.22 -5.06 -15.67
N GLN A 59 -0.94 -5.23 -16.78
CA GLN A 59 -0.42 -4.97 -18.13
C GLN A 59 -0.01 -3.51 -18.30
N THR A 60 -0.82 -2.57 -17.78
CA THR A 60 -0.52 -1.14 -17.83
C THR A 60 0.74 -0.81 -17.04
N VAL A 61 0.88 -1.33 -15.82
CA VAL A 61 2.07 -1.11 -14.99
C VAL A 61 3.31 -1.69 -15.65
N GLN A 62 3.23 -2.91 -16.18
CA GLN A 62 4.35 -3.52 -16.91
C GLN A 62 4.75 -2.69 -18.14
N ALA A 63 3.77 -2.24 -18.93
CA ALA A 63 4.00 -1.43 -20.12
C ALA A 63 4.60 -0.05 -19.80
N VAL A 64 4.19 0.57 -18.68
CA VAL A 64 4.76 1.85 -18.24
C VAL A 64 6.18 1.67 -17.74
N PHE A 65 6.47 0.62 -16.98
CA PHE A 65 7.80 0.44 -16.41
C PHE A 65 8.82 -0.04 -17.44
N GLN A 66 8.45 -0.96 -18.36
CA GLN A 66 9.36 -1.53 -19.36
C GLN A 66 10.69 -2.02 -18.72
N ASP A 67 10.59 -2.76 -17.62
CA ASP A 67 11.72 -3.23 -16.79
C ASP A 67 12.59 -2.14 -16.13
N ARG A 68 12.23 -0.86 -16.29
CA ARG A 68 12.90 0.24 -15.60
C ARG A 68 12.55 0.25 -14.13
N ILE A 69 13.46 0.79 -13.34
CA ILE A 69 13.20 1.20 -11.96
C ILE A 69 12.83 2.67 -11.99
N LEU A 70 11.66 3.02 -11.46
CA LEU A 70 11.15 4.39 -11.40
C LEU A 70 11.17 4.89 -9.96
N ASP A 71 11.50 6.16 -9.76
CA ASP A 71 11.32 6.81 -8.46
C ASP A 71 9.84 7.17 -8.28
N ILE A 72 9.23 6.67 -7.21
CA ILE A 72 7.83 6.91 -6.87
C ILE A 72 7.77 7.50 -5.47
N ASP A 73 7.01 8.57 -5.31
CA ASP A 73 6.76 9.18 -4.01
C ASP A 73 5.55 8.51 -3.35
N PHE A 74 5.79 7.81 -2.24
CA PHE A 74 4.73 7.17 -1.46
C PHE A 74 4.41 7.99 -0.21
N GLY A 75 3.12 8.27 -0.01
CA GLY A 75 2.63 8.88 1.21
C GLY A 75 2.47 7.84 2.32
N TYR A 76 3.20 8.01 3.42
CA TYR A 76 3.11 7.15 4.60
C TYR A 76 2.43 7.87 5.76
N ARG A 77 1.62 7.12 6.51
CA ARG A 77 1.11 7.51 7.82
C ARG A 77 1.58 6.51 8.85
N MET A 78 2.60 6.88 9.61
CA MET A 78 3.17 6.05 10.67
C MET A 78 2.62 6.47 12.04
N ARG A 79 2.39 5.51 12.92
CA ARG A 79 1.94 5.75 14.30
C ARG A 79 2.86 5.07 15.31
N PRO A 80 4.08 5.60 15.56
CA PRO A 80 4.98 5.06 16.56
C PRO A 80 4.44 5.24 17.99
N GLY A 81 4.68 4.23 18.82
CA GLY A 81 4.46 4.26 20.27
C GLY A 81 5.73 3.86 21.02
N VAL A 82 6.08 4.57 22.09
CA VAL A 82 7.21 4.31 22.98
C VAL A 82 6.67 3.98 24.37
N LYS A 83 7.17 2.90 24.97
CA LYS A 83 6.78 2.42 26.30
C LYS A 83 7.54 3.13 27.41
#